data_AF-A0A0G0S8A7-F1
#
_entry.id   AF-A0A0G0S8A7-F1
#
_cell.length_a   1.000
_cell.length_b   1.000
_cell.length_c   1.000
_cell.angle_alpha   90.00
_cell.angle_beta   90.00
_cell.angle_gamma   90.00
#
_symmetry.space_group_name_H-M   'P 1'
#
loop_
_entity.id
_entity.type
_entity.pdbx_description
1 polymer ?
#
loop_
_entity_poly.entity_id
_entity_poly.type
_entity_poly.pdbx_seq_one_letter_code
_entity_poly.pdbx_strand_id
1 'polypeptide(L)' 'MPENIIITNQERLEEIKQRMMADGVEKLQVVSDFDKTLTSCFVDGQKITSLISILRDDFMINII' A
#
# COMPACT_ATOMS: atom_id res chain seq x y z
N MET A 1 19.67 10.17 6.73
CA MET A 1 18.32 10.40 6.18
C MET A 1 18.51 11.13 4.87
N PRO A 2 17.86 10.73 3.76
CA PRO A 2 18.00 11.43 2.49
C PRO A 2 17.61 12.90 2.65
N GLU A 3 18.35 13.82 2.03
CA GLU A 3 18.25 15.27 2.25
C GLU A 3 16.91 15.89 1.78
N ASN A 4 16.08 15.15 1.03
CA ASN A 4 14.85 15.64 0.39
C ASN A 4 13.56 14.98 0.88
N ILE A 5 13.53 14.41 2.08
CA ILE A 5 12.32 13.79 2.64
C ILE A 5 11.67 14.74 3.65
N ILE A 6 10.44 15.17 3.36
CA ILE A 6 9.59 15.93 4.28
C ILE A 6 8.52 15.00 4.81
N ILE A 7 8.56 14.73 6.12
CA ILE A 7 7.48 14.03 6.83
C ILE A 7 6.64 15.09 7.52
N THR A 8 5.42 15.30 7.05
CA THR A 8 4.53 16.37 7.54
C THR A 8 3.98 16.10 8.94
N ASN A 9 3.90 14.83 9.35
CA ASN A 9 3.43 14.43 10.66
C ASN A 9 4.36 13.36 11.27
N GLN A 10 5.29 13.82 12.10
CA GLN A 10 6.30 12.98 12.73
C GLN A 10 5.72 12.07 13.83
N GLU A 11 4.73 12.56 14.58
CA GLU A 11 4.10 11.81 15.67
C GLU A 11 3.39 10.56 15.13
N ARG A 12 2.56 10.73 14.09
CA ARG A 12 1.88 9.64 13.42
C ARG A 12 2.85 8.61 12.84
N LEU A 13 4.00 9.04 12.33
CA LEU A 13 5.01 8.11 11.83
C LEU A 13 5.53 7.21 12.95
N GLU A 14 5.84 7.78 14.11
CA GLU A 14 6.31 7.00 15.25
C GLU A 14 5.22 6.05 15.78
N GLU A 15 3.96 6.48 15.86
CA GLU A 15 2.85 5.60 16.22
C GLU A 15 2.70 4.39 15.28
N ILE A 16 2.85 4.61 13.97
CA ILE A 16 2.80 3.53 12.97
C ILE A 16 3.96 2.56 13.19
N LYS A 17 5.18 3.07 13.38
CA LYS A 17 6.36 2.22 13.64
C LYS A 17 6.18 1.36 14.88
N GLN A 18 5.69 1.94 15.99
CA GLN A 18 5.47 1.20 17.23
C GLN A 18 4.42 0.10 17.07
N ARG A 19 3.31 0.39 16.38
CA ARG A 19 2.28 -0.62 16.09
C ARG A 19 2.82 -1.77 15.25
N MET A 20 3.54 -1.45 14.17
CA MET A 20 4.15 -2.48 13.31
C MET A 20 5.13 -3.37 14.07
N MET A 21 5.92 -2.81 14.99
CA MET A 21 6.84 -3.60 15.83
C MET A 21 6.09 -4.47 16.85
N ALA A 22 5.01 -3.95 17.45
CA ALA A 22 4.21 -4.67 18.43
C ALA A 22 3.40 -5.82 17.80
N ASP A 23 2.96 -5.67 16.55
CA ASP A 23 2.15 -6.66 15.84
C ASP A 23 2.93 -7.92 15.40
N GLY A 24 4.26 -7.83 15.34
CA GLY A 24 5.14 -8.93 14.98
C GLY A 24 5.45 -9.01 13.48
N VAL A 25 6.63 -9.55 13.15
CA VAL A 25 7.12 -9.67 11.76
C VAL A 25 6.28 -10.64 10.94
N GLU A 26 5.64 -11.62 11.57
CA GLU A 26 4.75 -12.58 10.95
C GLU A 26 3.52 -11.93 10.30
N LYS A 27 3.17 -10.71 10.71
CA LYS A 27 2.08 -9.91 10.11
C LYS A 27 2.58 -8.86 9.13
N LEU A 28 3.89 -8.73 8.92
CA LEU A 28 4.46 -7.75 7.98
C LEU A 28 4.39 -8.30 6.55
N GLN A 29 3.48 -7.75 5.75
CA GLN A 29 3.41 -8.04 4.32
C GLN A 29 4.21 -7.00 3.51
N VAL A 30 5.22 -7.47 2.76
CA VAL A 30 5.93 -6.63 1.79
C VAL A 30 5.27 -6.78 0.43
N VAL A 31 4.68 -5.70 -0.07
CA VAL A 31 4.09 -5.62 -1.41
C VAL A 31 5.01 -4.78 -2.29
N SER A 32 5.38 -5.30 -3.46
CA SER A 32 6.23 -4.59 -4.43
C SER A 32 5.53 -4.44 -5.77
N ASP A 33 5.53 -3.22 -6.31
CA ASP A 33 4.93 -2.85 -7.60
C ASP A 33 6.03 -2.74 -8.66
N PHE A 34 6.41 -3.85 -9.29
CA PHE A 34 7.54 -3.87 -10.22
C PHE A 34 7.21 -3.27 -11.60
N ASP A 35 5.94 -3.24 -12.00
CA ASP A 35 5.48 -2.82 -13.33
C ASP A 35 4.43 -1.69 -13.30
N LYS A 36 4.23 -1.04 -12.13
CA LYS A 36 3.27 0.05 -11.90
C LYS A 36 1.80 -0.37 -12.01
N THR A 37 1.50 -1.67 -11.97
CA THR A 37 0.13 -2.20 -12.03
C THR A 37 -0.62 -2.03 -10.72
N LEU A 38 0.07 -1.98 -9.57
CA LEU A 38 -0.60 -1.73 -8.29
C LEU A 38 -1.10 -0.30 -8.15
N THR A 39 -0.49 0.63 -8.89
CA THR A 39 -0.83 2.07 -8.88
C THR A 39 -1.75 2.49 -10.04
N SER A 40 -1.93 1.64 -11.05
CA SER A 40 -2.67 1.98 -12.27
C SER A 40 -3.56 0.80 -12.70
N CYS A 41 -4.88 1.01 -12.77
CA CYS A 41 -5.79 0.03 -13.36
C CYS A 41 -6.55 0.66 -14.53
N PHE A 42 -6.69 -0.08 -15.62
CA PHE A 42 -7.44 0.32 -16.81
C PHE A 42 -8.44 -0.77 -17.16
N VAL A 43 -9.71 -0.40 -17.33
CA VAL A 43 -10.79 -1.26 -17.83
C VAL A 43 -11.39 -0.57 -19.05
N ASP A 44 -11.44 -1.27 -20.18
CA ASP A 44 -11.92 -0.73 -21.47
C ASP A 44 -11.24 0.59 -21.89
N GLY A 45 -9.94 0.72 -21.61
CA GLY A 45 -9.16 1.93 -21.91
C GLY A 45 -9.42 3.11 -20.97
N GLN A 46 -10.32 2.98 -20.00
CA GLN A 46 -10.59 4.00 -18.99
C GLN A 46 -9.79 3.72 -17.72
N LYS A 47 -9.17 4.76 -17.16
CA LYS A 47 -8.45 4.67 -15.90
C LYS A 47 -9.44 4.54 -14.75
N ILE A 48 -9.38 3.44 -14.02
CA ILE A 48 -10.21 3.19 -12.83
C ILE A 48 -9.36 3.23 -11.56
N THR A 49 -10.01 3.08 -10.40
CA THR A 49 -9.35 3.01 -9.09
C THR A 49 -8.21 2.00 -9.14
N SER A 50 -7.06 2.34 -8.55
CA SER A 50 -5.86 1.50 -8.60
C SER A 50 -6.17 0.08 -8.11
N LEU A 51 -5.50 -0.92 -8.69
CA LEU A 51 -5.68 -2.32 -8.31
C LEU A 51 -5.50 -2.51 -6.79
N ILE A 52 -4.60 -1.75 -6.17
CA ILE A 52 -4.40 -1.76 -4.71
C ILE A 52 -5.62 -1.29 -3.91
N SER A 53 -6.46 -0.39 -4.43
CA SER A 53 -7.71 0.00 -3.77
C SER A 53 -8.73 -1.13 -3.84
N ILE A 54 -8.82 -1.83 -4.98
CA ILE A 54 -9.68 -3.01 -5.12
C ILE A 54 -9.24 -4.12 -4.14
N LEU A 55 -7.93 -4.31 -3.99
CA LEU A 55 -7.37 -5.31 -3.07
C LEU A 55 -7.52 -4.94 -1.58
N ARG A 56 -7.74 -3.67 -1.23
CA ARG A 56 -7.87 -3.20 0.16
C ARG A 56 -9.29 -3.30 0.71
N ASP A 57 -10.31 -3.29 -0.16
CA ASP A 57 -11.73 -3.26 0.23
C ASP A 57 -12.37 -4.67 0.34
N ASP A 58 -11.61 -5.66 0.82
CA ASP A 58 -12.02 -7.07 1.07
C ASP A 58 -11.96 -8.06 -0.12
N PHE A 59 -11.06 -9.06 -0.01
CA PHE A 59 -11.36 -10.49 -0.21
C PHE A 59 -12.43 -10.89 -1.25
N MET A 60 -12.32 -10.49 -2.52
CA MET A 60 -12.98 -11.16 -3.64
C MET A 60 -12.12 -11.13 -4.90
N ILE A 61 -11.08 -11.95 -4.93
CA ILE A 61 -10.58 -12.49 -6.20
C ILE A 61 -11.31 -13.82 -6.42
N ASN A 62 -12.50 -13.74 -7.01
CA ASN A 62 -12.95 -14.75 -7.95
C ASN A 62 -12.88 -14.09 -9.33
N ILE A 63 -11.67 -13.94 -9.83
CA ILE A 63 -11.46 -13.67 -11.25
C ILE A 63 -11.41 -15.05 -11.91
N ILE A 64 -12.37 -15.25 -12.80
CA ILE A 64 -12.58 -16.40 -13.69
C ILE A 64 -11.29 -16.70 -14.47
#